data_AF-A0A2T6ZU49-F1
#
_entry.id   AF-A0A2T6ZU49-F1
#
_cell.length_a   1.000
_cell.length_b   1.000
_cell.length_c   1.000
_cell.angle_alpha   90.00
_cell.angle_beta   90.00
_cell.angle_gamma   90.00
#
_symmetry.space_group_name_H-M   'P 1'
#
loop_
_entity.id
_entity.type
_entity.pdbx_description
1 polymer ?
#
loop_
_entity_poly.entity_id
_entity_poly.type
_entity_poly.pdbx_seq_one_letter_code
_entity_poly.pdbx_strand_id
1 'polypeptide(L)'
;MIIPLSRDLLLYASSNPTTFTAPFQAEYNGEELARGERPLHAGNYYIVTTSMITVTDKAIFRRLGLGTWYRAPSFSDEVRARDKICVISGRQVWLAGYENWETFHACHVYPLQFEQQWLDKGYSRWITISPSNESDGIINSIQNGLLLGREIHLLFDSFKLSINPEENFKIVCFAPDTLYYNVAGRHLDQALLDHPHCPVNQVLRWHFLQAVLVYMRAGGGDSSWIDFPSSFDILGGAGDCESGGGNAVWAVWPY
;
A
#
# COMPACT_ATOMS: atom_id res chain seq x y z
N MET A 1 -15.36 -2.80 -10.38
CA MET A 1 -14.39 -1.98 -9.61
C MET A 1 -13.50 -1.24 -10.58
N ILE A 2 -13.45 0.09 -10.48
CA ILE A 2 -12.74 0.93 -11.45
C ILE A 2 -11.58 1.63 -10.74
N ILE A 3 -10.37 1.11 -10.93
CA ILE A 3 -9.15 1.67 -10.35
C ILE A 3 -8.81 2.93 -11.17
N PRO A 4 -8.64 4.12 -10.56
CA PRO A 4 -8.04 5.26 -11.24
C PRO A 4 -6.59 4.90 -11.53
N LEU A 5 -6.29 4.48 -12.75
CA LEU A 5 -4.94 4.11 -13.16
C LEU A 5 -4.17 5.39 -13.49
N SER A 6 -3.27 5.80 -12.59
CA SER A 6 -2.18 6.68 -12.98
C SER A 6 -1.25 5.94 -13.95
N ARG A 7 -0.42 6.67 -14.71
CA ARG A 7 0.67 6.06 -15.49
C ARG A 7 1.48 5.08 -14.61
N ASP A 8 1.70 5.42 -13.35
CA ASP A 8 2.49 4.56 -12.45
C ASP A 8 1.84 3.19 -12.23
N LEU A 9 0.50 3.09 -12.20
CA LEU A 9 -0.19 1.81 -12.08
C LEU A 9 -0.16 0.99 -13.38
N LEU A 10 -0.18 1.65 -14.54
CA LEU A 10 -0.05 0.97 -15.85
C LEU A 10 1.33 0.32 -16.01
N LEU A 11 2.38 0.84 -15.38
CA LEU A 11 3.70 0.21 -15.35
C LEU A 11 3.60 -1.26 -14.87
N TYR A 12 2.76 -1.54 -13.88
CA TYR A 12 2.74 -2.82 -13.16
C TYR A 12 1.66 -3.81 -13.62
N ALA A 13 0.82 -3.45 -14.59
CA ALA A 13 -0.35 -4.22 -15.02
C ALA A 13 -0.04 -5.38 -15.99
N SER A 14 1.20 -5.87 -16.05
CA SER A 14 1.59 -7.04 -16.85
C SER A 14 1.72 -8.26 -15.93
N SER A 15 1.50 -9.47 -16.45
CA SER A 15 1.66 -10.75 -15.72
C SER A 15 3.01 -10.88 -15.02
N ASN A 16 4.01 -10.13 -15.51
CA ASN A 16 5.14 -9.72 -14.71
C ASN A 16 5.15 -8.20 -14.50
N PRO A 17 5.26 -7.72 -13.25
CA PRO A 17 5.34 -6.29 -12.99
C PRO A 17 6.49 -5.71 -13.80
N THR A 18 6.24 -4.61 -14.49
CA THR A 18 7.17 -4.03 -15.44
C THR A 18 7.50 -2.62 -14.97
N THR A 19 8.75 -2.20 -15.12
CA THR A 19 9.14 -0.82 -14.84
C THR A 19 9.63 -0.22 -16.12
N PHE A 20 8.91 0.79 -16.60
CA PHE A 20 9.31 1.58 -17.75
C PHE A 20 10.24 2.68 -17.24
N THR A 21 11.47 2.69 -17.73
CA THR A 21 12.48 3.72 -17.39
C THR A 21 12.38 4.94 -18.29
N ALA A 22 11.36 4.99 -19.16
CA ALA A 22 11.19 5.99 -20.20
C ALA A 22 9.69 6.28 -20.43
N PRO A 23 9.37 7.39 -21.15
CA PRO A 23 8.00 7.73 -21.46
C PRO A 23 7.29 6.62 -22.25
N PHE A 24 6.02 6.40 -21.92
CA PHE A 24 5.14 5.47 -22.63
C PHE A 24 3.75 6.09 -22.78
N GLN A 25 3.05 5.78 -23.85
CA GLN A 25 1.65 6.11 -24.06
C GLN A 25 0.80 4.89 -23.73
N ALA A 26 -0.40 5.13 -23.22
CA ALA A 26 -1.38 4.09 -23.00
C ALA A 26 -2.51 4.30 -24.00
N GLU A 27 -2.93 3.23 -24.68
CA GLU A 27 -3.98 3.28 -25.69
C GLU A 27 -5.11 2.32 -25.32
N TYR A 28 -6.34 2.74 -25.63
CA TYR A 28 -7.55 1.93 -25.56
C TYR A 28 -8.29 2.01 -26.88
N ASN A 29 -8.55 0.87 -27.52
CA ASN A 29 -9.18 0.80 -28.84
C ASN A 29 -8.51 1.68 -29.93
N GLY A 30 -7.19 1.87 -29.84
CA GLY A 30 -6.42 2.67 -30.80
C GLY A 30 -6.45 4.18 -30.56
N GLU A 31 -7.04 4.64 -29.45
CA GLU A 31 -6.98 6.03 -29.02
C GLU A 31 -6.05 6.20 -27.81
N GLU A 32 -5.26 7.28 -27.83
CA GLU A 32 -4.41 7.66 -26.70
C GLU A 32 -5.26 8.05 -25.49
N LEU A 33 -4.97 7.41 -24.36
CA LEU A 33 -5.61 7.74 -23.09
C LEU A 33 -4.94 8.96 -22.47
N ALA A 34 -5.70 10.05 -22.42
CA ALA A 34 -5.31 11.23 -21.68
C ALA A 34 -5.22 10.94 -20.17
N ARG A 35 -4.28 11.60 -19.48
CA ARG A 35 -4.25 11.62 -18.01
C ARG A 35 -5.58 12.18 -17.50
N GLY A 36 -6.20 11.49 -16.56
CA GLY A 36 -7.42 11.95 -15.92
C GLY A 36 -7.70 11.23 -14.62
N GLU A 37 -8.57 11.82 -13.81
CA GLU A 37 -9.09 11.21 -12.58
C GLU A 37 -10.20 10.20 -12.86
N ARG A 38 -10.61 10.07 -14.13
CA ARG A 38 -11.67 9.16 -14.53
C ARG A 38 -11.18 7.72 -14.48
N PRO A 39 -11.90 6.83 -13.80
CA PRO A 39 -11.53 5.43 -13.75
C PRO A 39 -11.57 4.75 -15.13
N LEU A 40 -10.64 3.82 -15.39
CA LEU A 40 -10.52 3.13 -16.68
C LEU A 40 -11.53 2.00 -16.84
N HIS A 41 -12.18 1.89 -18.00
CA HIS A 41 -13.11 0.80 -18.28
C HIS A 41 -12.43 -0.56 -18.29
N ALA A 42 -13.17 -1.63 -18.02
CA ALA A 42 -12.64 -2.96 -18.25
C ALA A 42 -12.29 -3.16 -19.74
N GLY A 43 -11.12 -3.73 -20.02
CA GLY A 43 -10.71 -4.03 -21.38
C GLY A 43 -9.21 -4.19 -21.54
N ASN A 44 -8.78 -4.29 -22.79
CA ASN A 44 -7.38 -4.43 -23.14
C ASN A 44 -6.76 -3.06 -23.38
N TYR A 45 -5.66 -2.80 -22.68
CA TYR A 45 -4.89 -1.57 -22.78
C TYR A 45 -3.53 -1.88 -23.38
N TYR A 46 -3.08 -1.06 -24.32
CA TYR A 46 -1.77 -1.19 -24.93
C TYR A 46 -0.83 -0.15 -24.34
N ILE A 47 0.37 -0.58 -23.98
CA ILE A 47 1.45 0.33 -23.60
C ILE A 47 2.36 0.48 -24.80
N VAL A 48 2.40 1.68 -25.37
CA VAL A 48 3.21 2.04 -26.52
C VAL A 48 4.42 2.82 -26.04
N THR A 49 5.63 2.31 -26.31
CA THR A 49 6.87 3.01 -25.99
C THR A 49 7.93 2.72 -27.03
N THR A 50 8.79 3.69 -27.29
CA THR A 50 9.98 3.54 -28.15
C THR A 50 11.19 3.06 -27.37
N SER A 51 11.04 2.82 -26.07
CA SER A 51 12.14 2.49 -25.17
C SER A 51 12.12 1.03 -24.72
N MET A 52 13.26 0.54 -24.26
CA MET A 52 13.33 -0.80 -23.71
C MET A 52 12.47 -0.93 -22.46
N ILE A 53 11.70 -2.01 -22.42
CA ILE A 53 10.87 -2.40 -21.30
C ILE A 53 11.68 -3.34 -20.41
N THR A 54 11.82 -3.02 -19.12
CA THR A 54 12.46 -3.94 -18.16
C THR A 54 11.39 -4.56 -17.27
N VAL A 55 11.26 -5.88 -17.35
CA VAL A 55 10.43 -6.67 -16.44
C VAL A 55 11.09 -6.66 -15.07
N THR A 56 10.36 -6.28 -14.03
CA THR A 56 10.89 -6.28 -12.67
C THR A 56 10.71 -7.64 -12.00
N ASP A 57 11.79 -8.12 -11.39
CA ASP A 57 11.85 -9.29 -10.54
C ASP A 57 11.54 -8.96 -9.07
N LYS A 58 11.02 -7.75 -8.79
CA LYS A 58 10.70 -7.31 -7.43
C LYS A 58 9.80 -8.32 -6.73
N ALA A 59 10.25 -8.73 -5.54
CA ALA A 59 9.51 -9.64 -4.68
C ALA A 59 8.21 -8.99 -4.20
N ILE A 60 7.16 -9.81 -4.16
CA ILE A 60 5.92 -9.49 -3.46
C ILE A 60 6.07 -9.91 -2.02
N PHE A 61 5.88 -8.97 -1.10
CA PHE A 61 5.96 -9.24 0.32
C PHE A 61 4.58 -9.64 0.81
N ARG A 62 4.34 -10.94 0.90
CA ARG A 62 3.09 -11.49 1.46
C ARG A 62 3.16 -11.44 2.97
N ARG A 63 2.23 -10.72 3.60
CA ARG A 63 2.09 -10.69 5.05
C ARG A 63 1.54 -12.04 5.53
N LEU A 64 2.32 -12.77 6.33
CA LEU A 64 1.88 -14.02 6.97
C LEU A 64 1.11 -13.66 8.26
N GLY A 65 -0.17 -13.31 8.13
CA GLY A 65 -1.07 -13.04 9.26
C GLY A 65 -0.96 -11.64 9.89
N LEU A 66 -2.00 -11.26 10.65
CA LEU A 66 -1.98 -10.06 11.50
C LEU A 66 -1.07 -10.33 12.70
N GLY A 67 0.22 -10.09 12.50
CA GLY A 67 1.17 -10.22 13.57
C GLY A 67 0.96 -9.17 14.66
N THR A 68 0.83 -9.61 15.91
CA THR A 68 0.90 -8.76 17.11
C THR A 68 2.35 -8.35 17.37
N TRP A 69 3.01 -7.75 16.38
CA TRP A 69 4.43 -7.42 16.52
C TRP A 69 4.53 -6.25 17.49
N TYR A 70 5.46 -6.37 18.42
CA TYR A 70 5.64 -5.40 19.48
C TYR A 70 5.97 -4.04 18.85
N ARG A 71 5.03 -3.11 18.94
CA ARG A 71 5.27 -1.71 18.57
C ARG A 71 5.93 -1.05 19.75
N ALA A 72 7.07 -0.42 19.53
CA ALA A 72 7.74 0.33 20.58
C ALA A 72 6.76 1.42 21.13
N PRO A 73 6.64 1.56 22.46
CA PRO A 73 5.81 2.59 23.06
C PRO A 73 6.22 4.00 22.58
N SER A 74 7.53 4.27 22.53
CA SER A 74 8.14 5.49 22.02
C SER A 74 7.63 5.87 20.62
N PHE A 75 7.67 4.93 19.68
CA PHE A 75 7.14 5.08 18.33
C PHE A 75 5.65 5.45 18.33
N SER A 76 4.87 4.72 19.14
CA SER A 76 3.43 4.94 19.20
C SER A 76 3.10 6.34 19.71
N ASP A 77 3.80 6.79 20.75
CA ASP A 77 3.59 8.09 21.38
C ASP A 77 4.03 9.23 20.47
N GLU A 78 5.17 9.09 19.79
CA GLU A 78 5.65 10.04 18.78
C GLU A 78 4.67 10.22 17.61
N VAL A 79 4.18 9.12 17.05
CA VAL A 79 3.20 9.16 15.94
C VAL A 79 1.88 9.79 16.39
N ARG A 80 1.38 9.43 17.58
CA ARG A 80 0.16 10.00 18.17
C ARG A 80 0.31 11.51 18.43
N ALA A 81 1.45 11.93 18.94
CA ALA A 81 1.75 13.33 19.22
C ALA A 81 1.82 14.18 17.95
N ARG A 82 2.35 13.61 16.85
CA ARG A 82 2.45 14.28 15.55
C ARG A 82 1.09 14.38 14.85
N ASP A 83 0.38 13.27 14.71
CA ASP A 83 -0.73 13.20 13.76
C ASP A 83 -2.07 13.65 14.36
N LYS A 84 -2.43 13.15 15.55
CA LYS A 84 -3.71 13.44 16.26
C LYS A 84 -5.01 13.26 15.44
N ILE A 85 -4.93 12.76 14.22
CA ILE A 85 -6.03 12.45 13.31
C ILE A 85 -5.72 11.12 12.60
N CYS A 86 -6.72 10.46 12.04
CA CYS A 86 -6.43 9.45 11.03
C CYS A 86 -5.95 10.14 9.77
N VAL A 87 -4.68 9.97 9.40
CA VAL A 87 -4.06 10.69 8.26
C VAL A 87 -4.70 10.36 6.90
N ILE A 88 -5.32 9.19 6.76
CA ILE A 88 -5.96 8.76 5.50
C ILE A 88 -7.43 9.19 5.43
N SER A 89 -8.21 8.94 6.48
CA SER A 89 -9.65 9.28 6.48
C SER A 89 -9.94 10.71 6.94
N GLY A 90 -8.99 11.39 7.56
CA GLY A 90 -9.19 12.69 8.22
C GLY A 90 -10.06 12.62 9.49
N ARG A 91 -10.44 11.41 9.95
CA ARG A 91 -11.23 11.23 11.16
C ARG A 91 -10.49 11.79 12.37
N GLN A 92 -11.10 12.74 13.07
CA GLN A 92 -10.55 13.37 14.26
C GLN A 92 -10.45 12.39 15.44
N VAL A 93 -9.39 12.52 16.23
CA VAL A 93 -9.27 11.84 17.52
C VAL A 93 -9.82 12.77 18.60
N TRP A 94 -11.15 12.75 18.79
CA TRP A 94 -11.85 13.66 19.72
C TRP A 94 -11.31 13.66 21.15
N LEU A 95 -10.77 12.52 21.60
CA LEU A 95 -10.23 12.32 22.94
C LEU A 95 -8.70 12.29 23.00
N ALA A 96 -8.00 12.83 21.99
CA ALA A 96 -6.54 12.89 21.97
C ALA A 96 -5.95 13.62 23.19
N GLY A 97 -6.64 14.67 23.68
CA GLY A 97 -6.25 15.40 24.89
C GLY A 97 -6.39 14.60 26.20
N TYR A 98 -7.11 13.48 26.16
CA TYR A 98 -7.26 12.53 27.27
C TYR A 98 -6.44 11.25 27.06
N GLU A 99 -5.51 11.25 26.10
CA GLU A 99 -4.70 10.09 25.71
C GLU A 99 -5.52 8.83 25.37
N ASN A 100 -6.78 9.02 24.96
CA ASN A 100 -7.61 7.90 24.52
C ASN A 100 -7.43 7.67 23.01
N TRP A 101 -6.77 6.56 22.70
CA TRP A 101 -6.45 6.12 21.34
C TRP A 101 -7.15 4.81 20.95
N GLU A 102 -8.20 4.38 21.65
CA GLU A 102 -8.79 3.04 21.51
C GLU A 102 -9.13 2.64 20.06
N THR A 103 -9.54 3.62 19.24
CA THR A 103 -9.92 3.39 17.84
C THR A 103 -8.84 3.79 16.83
N PHE A 104 -7.64 4.14 17.29
CA PHE A 104 -6.54 4.63 16.46
C PHE A 104 -5.22 3.93 16.81
N HIS A 105 -4.47 3.57 15.79
CA HIS A 105 -3.23 2.83 15.93
C HIS A 105 -2.09 3.58 15.23
N ALA A 106 -0.93 3.61 15.86
CA ALA A 106 0.31 3.93 15.18
C ALA A 106 0.67 2.76 14.24
N CYS A 107 0.65 3.02 12.95
CA CYS A 107 0.88 2.08 11.87
C CYS A 107 2.26 2.31 11.28
N HIS A 108 3.04 1.24 11.11
CA HIS A 108 4.28 1.30 10.35
C HIS A 108 3.98 1.25 8.85
N VAL A 109 4.53 2.19 8.08
CA VAL A 109 4.39 2.23 6.62
C VAL A 109 5.13 1.05 5.99
N TYR A 110 6.39 0.85 6.36
CA TYR A 110 7.12 -0.37 6.09
C TYR A 110 6.90 -1.34 7.26
N PRO A 111 6.28 -2.51 7.04
CA PRO A 111 5.86 -3.40 8.13
C PRO A 111 7.03 -3.94 8.96
N LEU A 112 6.85 -3.97 10.28
CA LEU A 112 7.80 -4.58 11.23
C LEU A 112 8.17 -6.03 10.89
N GLN A 113 7.24 -6.79 10.30
CA GLN A 113 7.48 -8.18 9.90
C GLN A 113 8.67 -8.34 8.94
N PHE A 114 9.02 -7.29 8.21
CA PHE A 114 10.06 -7.31 7.19
C PHE A 114 11.32 -6.55 7.63
N GLU A 115 11.53 -6.36 8.94
CA GLU A 115 12.68 -5.62 9.47
C GLU A 115 14.03 -6.22 9.03
N GLN A 116 14.20 -7.53 9.09
CA GLN A 116 15.46 -8.14 8.65
C GLN A 116 15.75 -7.82 7.17
N GLN A 117 14.74 -7.85 6.32
CA GLN A 117 14.88 -7.54 4.90
C GLN A 117 15.14 -6.05 4.68
N TRP A 118 14.52 -5.18 5.49
CA TRP A 118 14.81 -3.75 5.51
C TRP A 118 16.29 -3.50 5.82
N LEU A 119 16.85 -4.21 6.80
CA LEU A 119 18.28 -4.15 7.15
C LEU A 119 19.15 -4.72 6.02
N ASP A 120 18.83 -5.89 5.49
CA ASP A 120 19.61 -6.56 4.43
C ASP A 120 19.68 -5.74 3.14
N LYS A 121 18.60 -5.04 2.81
CA LYS A 121 18.55 -4.11 1.65
C LYS A 121 19.14 -2.73 1.99
N GLY A 122 19.51 -2.50 3.25
CA GLY A 122 20.03 -1.26 3.81
C GLY A 122 19.05 -0.09 3.75
N TYR A 123 17.75 -0.36 3.74
CA TYR A 123 16.68 0.64 3.69
C TYR A 123 16.64 1.55 4.94
N SER A 124 17.34 1.16 6.02
CA SER A 124 17.60 2.02 7.17
C SER A 124 18.18 3.39 6.79
N ARG A 125 18.95 3.48 5.70
CA ARG A 125 19.49 4.74 5.17
C ARG A 125 18.45 5.75 4.70
N TRP A 126 17.19 5.34 4.53
CA TRP A 126 16.09 6.25 4.17
C TRP A 126 15.63 7.10 5.35
N ILE A 127 15.85 6.61 6.56
CA ILE A 127 15.49 7.31 7.79
C ILE A 127 16.58 8.33 8.11
N THR A 128 16.16 9.56 8.38
CA THR A 128 17.04 10.67 8.76
C THR A 128 16.90 11.05 10.23
N ILE A 129 15.83 10.57 10.89
CA ILE A 129 15.52 10.84 12.29
C ILE A 129 15.46 9.50 13.03
N SER A 130 16.44 9.27 13.90
CA SER A 130 16.47 8.08 14.76
C SER A 130 15.27 8.06 15.72
N PRO A 131 14.79 6.88 16.14
CA PRO A 131 13.82 6.79 17.23
C PRO A 131 14.36 7.45 18.51
N SER A 132 13.49 8.02 19.34
CA SER A 132 13.88 8.60 20.64
C SER A 132 14.57 7.61 21.58
N ASN A 133 14.26 6.32 21.45
CA ASN A 133 14.95 5.26 22.15
C ASN A 133 15.73 4.39 21.17
N GLU A 134 17.06 4.47 21.23
CA GLU A 134 17.96 3.78 20.30
C GLU A 134 17.82 2.24 20.35
N SER A 135 17.38 1.68 21.49
CA SER A 135 17.17 0.23 21.61
C SER A 135 16.01 -0.30 20.78
N ASP A 136 15.12 0.58 20.33
CA ASP A 136 13.91 0.18 19.61
C ASP A 136 14.18 -0.12 18.13
N GLY A 137 15.37 0.20 17.62
CA GLY A 137 15.76 -0.07 16.24
C GLY A 137 15.21 0.96 15.25
N ILE A 138 15.96 1.18 14.17
CA ILE A 138 15.70 2.27 13.19
C ILE A 138 14.32 2.16 12.53
N ILE A 139 13.75 0.95 12.41
CA ILE A 139 12.43 0.74 11.82
C ILE A 139 11.29 1.40 12.63
N ASN A 140 11.52 1.64 13.93
CA ASN A 140 10.61 2.33 14.84
C ASN A 140 10.79 3.85 14.81
N SER A 141 11.46 4.39 13.79
CA SER A 141 11.46 5.84 13.56
C SER A 141 10.04 6.33 13.24
N ILE A 142 9.68 7.49 13.80
CA ILE A 142 8.45 8.22 13.47
C ILE A 142 8.29 8.47 11.95
N GLN A 143 9.39 8.55 11.19
CA GLN A 143 9.41 8.69 9.73
C GLN A 143 8.97 7.42 8.98
N ASN A 144 8.76 6.32 9.69
CA ASN A 144 8.12 5.10 9.19
C ASN A 144 6.70 4.93 9.75
N GLY A 145 6.12 5.95 10.40
CA GLY A 145 4.86 5.83 11.12
C GLY A 145 3.74 6.73 10.62
N LEU A 146 2.50 6.27 10.75
CA LEU A 146 1.25 7.02 10.50
C LEU A 146 0.18 6.67 11.54
N LEU A 147 -0.59 7.64 12.01
CA LEU A 147 -1.75 7.38 12.86
C LEU A 147 -2.96 7.07 11.99
N LEU A 148 -3.49 5.85 12.12
CA LEU A 148 -4.62 5.38 11.34
C LEU A 148 -5.77 4.95 12.25
N GLY A 149 -7.01 5.19 11.82
CA GLY A 149 -8.16 4.53 12.42
C GLY A 149 -8.01 3.01 12.28
N ARG A 150 -8.42 2.26 13.29
CA ARG A 150 -8.19 0.81 13.39
C ARG A 150 -8.52 0.03 12.11
N GLU A 151 -9.62 0.36 11.46
CA GLU A 151 -10.12 -0.33 10.27
C GLU A 151 -9.33 0.08 9.02
N ILE A 152 -8.95 1.36 8.92
CA ILE A 152 -8.06 1.86 7.87
C ILE A 152 -6.67 1.24 8.01
N HIS A 153 -6.17 1.06 9.24
CA HIS A 153 -4.91 0.37 9.48
C HIS A 153 -4.95 -1.06 8.94
N LEU A 154 -6.03 -1.81 9.16
CA LEU A 154 -6.18 -3.16 8.61
C LEU A 154 -6.14 -3.18 7.08
N LEU A 155 -6.80 -2.21 6.44
CA LEU A 155 -6.80 -2.08 4.97
C LEU A 155 -5.41 -1.67 4.44
N PHE A 156 -4.72 -0.77 5.13
CA PHE A 156 -3.38 -0.34 4.78
C PHE A 156 -2.38 -1.50 4.90
N ASP A 157 -2.40 -2.21 6.03
CA ASP A 157 -1.56 -3.37 6.32
C ASP A 157 -1.74 -4.54 5.34
N SER A 158 -2.95 -4.70 4.81
CA SER A 158 -3.29 -5.70 3.79
C SER A 158 -3.10 -5.19 2.35
N PHE A 159 -2.49 -4.02 2.21
CA PHE A 159 -2.24 -3.35 0.94
C PHE A 159 -3.51 -3.06 0.10
N LYS A 160 -4.71 -3.12 0.71
CA LYS A 160 -5.99 -2.80 0.06
C LYS A 160 -6.12 -1.33 -0.29
N LEU A 161 -5.36 -0.48 0.38
CA LEU A 161 -5.17 0.92 0.03
C LEU A 161 -3.72 1.33 0.32
N SER A 162 -3.25 2.37 -0.37
CA SER A 162 -1.92 2.92 -0.19
C SER A 162 -1.86 4.41 -0.58
N ILE A 163 -0.70 5.03 -0.44
CA ILE A 163 -0.47 6.45 -0.72
C ILE A 163 0.57 6.55 -1.83
N ASN A 164 0.25 7.20 -2.95
CA ASN A 164 1.19 7.42 -4.06
C ASN A 164 1.92 8.76 -3.90
N PRO A 165 3.21 8.77 -3.50
CA PRO A 165 3.97 10.02 -3.39
C PRO A 165 4.22 10.72 -4.74
N GLU A 166 4.14 10.01 -5.88
CA GLU A 166 4.36 10.61 -7.21
C GLU A 166 3.14 11.39 -7.73
N GLU A 167 1.97 11.14 -7.16
CA GLU A 167 0.73 11.87 -7.47
C GLU A 167 0.30 12.70 -6.26
N ASN A 168 1.17 13.59 -5.79
CA ASN A 168 0.87 14.52 -4.70
C ASN A 168 0.33 13.82 -3.42
N PHE A 169 0.86 12.64 -3.10
CA PHE A 169 0.42 11.84 -1.95
C PHE A 169 -1.05 11.42 -2.01
N LYS A 170 -1.55 11.11 -3.20
CA LYS A 170 -2.89 10.60 -3.45
C LYS A 170 -3.12 9.23 -2.82
N ILE A 171 -4.25 9.06 -2.17
CA ILE A 171 -4.73 7.80 -1.61
C ILE A 171 -5.33 6.98 -2.75
N VAL A 172 -4.80 5.77 -2.92
CA VAL A 172 -5.21 4.81 -3.95
C VAL A 172 -5.79 3.59 -3.29
N CYS A 173 -6.96 3.17 -3.77
CA CYS A 173 -7.70 2.02 -3.27
C CYS A 173 -7.70 0.88 -4.30
N PHE A 174 -7.45 -0.34 -3.84
CA PHE A 174 -7.27 -1.53 -4.67
C PHE A 174 -8.35 -2.60 -4.44
N ALA A 175 -9.18 -2.48 -3.41
CA ALA A 175 -10.20 -3.47 -3.05
C ALA A 175 -11.59 -2.85 -2.78
N PRO A 176 -12.71 -3.58 -3.02
CA PRO A 176 -14.07 -3.04 -2.90
C PRO A 176 -14.47 -2.63 -1.48
N ASP A 177 -13.96 -3.31 -0.46
CA ASP A 177 -14.23 -3.02 0.95
C ASP A 177 -13.67 -1.67 1.40
N THR A 178 -12.81 -1.04 0.60
CA THR A 178 -12.34 0.34 0.83
C THR A 178 -13.39 1.41 0.45
N LEU A 179 -14.39 1.06 -0.37
CA LEU A 179 -15.37 2.03 -0.90
C LEU A 179 -16.18 2.70 0.20
N TYR A 180 -16.50 1.95 1.26
CA TYR A 180 -17.25 2.45 2.42
C TYR A 180 -16.60 3.69 3.07
N TYR A 181 -15.28 3.80 3.00
CA TYR A 181 -14.53 4.87 3.65
C TYR A 181 -14.44 6.14 2.82
N ASN A 182 -14.80 6.09 1.52
CA ASN A 182 -14.75 7.22 0.60
C ASN A 182 -13.41 7.99 0.64
N VAL A 183 -12.28 7.25 0.63
CA VAL A 183 -10.93 7.82 0.72
C VAL A 183 -10.16 7.85 -0.58
N ALA A 184 -10.63 7.14 -1.61
CA ALA A 184 -9.97 7.08 -2.91
C ALA A 184 -9.87 8.48 -3.55
N GLY A 185 -8.70 8.84 -4.07
CA GLY A 185 -8.46 10.12 -4.73
C GLY A 185 -8.24 11.32 -3.80
N ARG A 186 -8.42 11.16 -2.49
CA ARG A 186 -8.00 12.17 -1.51
C ARG A 186 -6.47 12.24 -1.46
N HIS A 187 -5.94 13.33 -0.93
CA HIS A 187 -4.49 13.53 -0.75
C HIS A 187 -4.18 13.67 0.74
N LEU A 188 -2.94 13.36 1.13
CA LEU A 188 -2.49 13.64 2.50
C LEU A 188 -2.54 15.14 2.79
N ASP A 189 -2.80 15.48 4.06
CA ASP A 189 -2.82 16.86 4.51
C ASP A 189 -1.44 17.51 4.38
N GLN A 190 -1.39 18.73 3.84
CA GLN A 190 -0.15 19.49 3.69
C GLN A 190 0.54 19.72 5.03
N ALA A 191 -0.21 19.86 6.13
CA ALA A 191 0.35 20.04 7.47
C ALA A 191 1.20 18.83 7.91
N LEU A 192 0.82 17.61 7.51
CA LEU A 192 1.64 16.41 7.75
C LEU A 192 2.90 16.45 6.90
N LEU A 193 2.79 16.83 5.63
CA LEU A 193 3.90 16.84 4.68
C LEU A 193 4.97 17.88 5.03
N ASP A 194 4.54 19.04 5.54
CA ASP A 194 5.41 20.13 5.99
C ASP A 194 6.10 19.82 7.34
N HIS A 195 5.62 18.80 8.07
CA HIS A 195 6.20 18.41 9.34
C HIS A 195 7.59 17.78 9.13
N PRO A 196 8.65 18.19 9.87
CA PRO A 196 10.01 17.66 9.64
C PRO A 196 10.12 16.15 9.89
N HIS A 197 9.20 15.60 10.67
CA HIS A 197 9.12 14.17 10.99
C HIS A 197 8.09 13.41 10.13
N CYS A 198 7.68 13.96 8.98
CA CYS A 198 6.75 13.29 8.07
C CYS A 198 7.31 11.94 7.58
N PRO A 199 6.45 11.00 7.16
CA PRO A 199 6.94 9.77 6.58
C PRO A 199 7.81 10.03 5.35
N VAL A 200 8.95 9.36 5.24
CA VAL A 200 9.84 9.57 4.10
C VAL A 200 9.25 9.00 2.81
N ASN A 201 9.43 9.70 1.69
CA ASN A 201 8.86 9.30 0.39
C ASN A 201 9.26 7.87 0.00
N GLN A 202 10.44 7.42 0.39
CA GLN A 202 10.95 6.09 0.08
C GLN A 202 10.11 4.98 0.73
N VAL A 203 9.65 5.17 1.98
CA VAL A 203 8.78 4.16 2.64
C VAL A 203 7.39 4.15 2.04
N LEU A 204 6.83 5.33 1.77
CA LEU A 204 5.53 5.47 1.11
C LEU A 204 5.54 4.85 -0.29
N ARG A 205 6.59 5.15 -1.07
CA ARG A 205 6.81 4.58 -2.40
C ARG A 205 6.95 3.06 -2.31
N TRP A 206 7.70 2.53 -1.34
CA TRP A 206 7.81 1.08 -1.17
C TRP A 206 6.44 0.45 -0.89
N HIS A 207 5.66 1.01 0.05
CA HIS A 207 4.34 0.49 0.40
C HIS A 207 3.35 0.56 -0.78
N PHE A 208 3.36 1.67 -1.53
CA PHE A 208 2.59 1.82 -2.76
C PHE A 208 2.97 0.75 -3.80
N LEU A 209 4.25 0.55 -4.04
CA LEU A 209 4.71 -0.48 -4.96
C LEU A 209 4.28 -1.87 -4.52
N GLN A 210 4.32 -2.18 -3.23
CA GLN A 210 3.81 -3.47 -2.74
C GLN A 210 2.31 -3.62 -2.97
N ALA A 211 1.51 -2.58 -2.71
CA ALA A 211 0.08 -2.63 -2.99
C ALA A 211 -0.24 -2.85 -4.46
N VAL A 212 0.46 -2.13 -5.34
CA VAL A 212 0.33 -2.34 -6.77
C VAL A 212 0.75 -3.77 -7.15
N LEU A 213 1.87 -4.27 -6.64
CA LEU A 213 2.34 -5.62 -6.94
C LEU A 213 1.37 -6.71 -6.46
N VAL A 214 0.83 -6.59 -5.25
CA VAL A 214 -0.14 -7.53 -4.68
C VAL A 214 -1.38 -7.59 -5.56
N TYR A 215 -1.95 -6.44 -5.95
CA TYR A 215 -3.21 -6.41 -6.68
C TYR A 215 -3.07 -6.56 -8.20
N MET A 216 -1.92 -6.23 -8.79
CA MET A 216 -1.67 -6.39 -10.23
C MET A 216 -1.08 -7.75 -10.59
N ARG A 217 -0.22 -8.36 -9.75
CA ARG A 217 0.40 -9.66 -10.05
C ARG A 217 -0.44 -10.85 -9.60
N ALA A 218 -1.29 -10.69 -8.57
CA ALA A 218 -2.15 -11.78 -8.08
C ALA A 218 -3.39 -12.03 -8.95
N GLY A 219 -3.51 -11.39 -10.12
CA GLY A 219 -4.50 -11.76 -11.13
C GLY A 219 -5.96 -11.59 -10.71
N GLY A 220 -6.29 -10.70 -9.78
CA GLY A 220 -7.66 -10.26 -9.46
C GLY A 220 -8.70 -11.33 -9.05
N GLY A 221 -8.35 -12.62 -9.08
CA GLY A 221 -9.29 -13.75 -9.01
C GLY A 221 -9.02 -14.73 -7.87
N ASP A 222 -7.80 -14.80 -7.35
CA ASP A 222 -7.49 -15.69 -6.23
C ASP A 222 -7.72 -14.94 -4.91
N SER A 223 -8.99 -14.78 -4.55
CA SER A 223 -9.40 -14.25 -3.24
C SER A 223 -8.90 -15.09 -2.06
N SER A 224 -8.46 -16.33 -2.31
CA SER A 224 -7.81 -17.20 -1.30
C SER A 224 -6.52 -16.61 -0.72
N TRP A 225 -5.91 -15.62 -1.38
CA TRP A 225 -4.72 -14.92 -0.87
C TRP A 225 -5.03 -13.80 0.14
N ILE A 226 -6.31 -13.40 0.28
CA ILE A 226 -6.76 -12.30 1.16
C ILE A 226 -7.67 -12.83 2.29
N ASP A 227 -7.96 -14.13 2.33
CA ASP A 227 -8.44 -14.77 3.56
C ASP A 227 -7.26 -14.89 4.52
N PHE A 228 -7.02 -13.80 5.25
CA PHE A 228 -6.30 -13.90 6.51
C PHE A 228 -7.14 -14.81 7.40
N PRO A 229 -6.62 -15.97 7.86
CA PRO A 229 -7.32 -16.70 8.89
C PRO A 229 -7.49 -15.71 10.06
N SER A 230 -8.74 -15.39 10.35
CA SER A 230 -9.14 -15.02 11.70
C SER A 230 -8.45 -15.99 12.64
N SER A 231 -7.92 -15.50 13.76
CA SER A 231 -7.17 -16.29 14.75
C SER A 231 -7.96 -17.43 15.40
N PHE A 232 -9.09 -17.86 14.81
CA PHE A 232 -9.99 -18.90 15.25
C PHE A 232 -10.01 -20.16 14.38
N ASP A 233 -9.53 -20.15 13.14
CA ASP A 233 -9.69 -21.29 12.21
C ASP A 233 -8.40 -22.06 11.92
N ILE A 234 -7.66 -22.45 12.97
CA ILE A 234 -6.64 -23.51 12.85
C ILE A 234 -7.31 -24.85 13.14
N LEU A 235 -8.04 -25.42 12.18
CA LEU A 235 -8.29 -26.88 12.12
C LEU A 235 -8.58 -27.34 10.67
N GLY A 236 -7.53 -27.84 10.00
CA GLY A 236 -7.60 -29.04 9.15
C GLY A 236 -8.00 -28.91 7.67
N GLY A 237 -7.10 -29.34 6.78
CA GLY A 237 -7.47 -29.89 5.47
C GLY A 237 -6.56 -29.49 4.31
N ALA A 238 -5.56 -30.33 4.01
CA ALA A 238 -4.78 -30.25 2.77
C ALA A 238 -5.59 -30.81 1.59
N GLY A 239 -5.52 -30.13 0.43
CA GLY A 239 -6.08 -30.62 -0.83
C GLY A 239 -5.35 -29.95 -2.00
N ASP A 240 -4.55 -30.75 -2.71
CA ASP A 240 -3.78 -30.36 -3.89
C ASP A 240 -4.69 -29.97 -5.07
N CYS A 241 -4.27 -28.99 -5.88
CA CYS A 241 -4.75 -28.86 -7.26
C CYS A 241 -3.65 -28.34 -8.21
N GLU A 242 -3.49 -29.08 -9.31
CA GLU A 242 -2.50 -28.89 -10.37
C GLU A 242 -2.74 -27.61 -11.18
N SER A 243 -1.66 -26.91 -11.53
CA SER A 243 -1.69 -25.71 -12.37
C SER A 243 -1.68 -26.06 -13.87
N GLY A 244 -2.86 -26.00 -14.50
CA GLY A 244 -3.00 -25.95 -15.95
C GLY A 244 -2.73 -24.55 -16.50
N GLY A 245 -1.88 -24.44 -17.51
CA GLY A 245 -1.57 -23.18 -18.20
C GLY A 245 -2.79 -22.57 -18.91
N GLY A 246 -3.00 -21.27 -18.72
CA GLY A 246 -4.10 -20.54 -19.34
C GLY A 246 -3.83 -19.04 -19.41
N ASN A 247 -4.14 -18.45 -20.56
CA ASN A 247 -4.01 -17.03 -20.89
C ASN A 247 -4.75 -16.14 -19.87
N ALA A 248 -4.15 -14.99 -19.53
CA ALA A 248 -4.71 -14.05 -18.57
C ALA A 248 -6.04 -13.45 -19.06
N VAL A 249 -7.14 -13.84 -18.42
CA VAL A 249 -8.46 -13.24 -18.55
C VAL A 249 -8.62 -12.27 -17.38
N TRP A 250 -8.75 -10.98 -17.68
CA TRP A 250 -8.92 -9.93 -16.66
C TRP A 250 -10.29 -10.06 -16.00
N ALA A 251 -10.33 -10.56 -14.76
CA ALA A 251 -11.56 -10.70 -14.00
C ALA A 251 -12.04 -9.32 -13.51
N VAL A 252 -13.14 -8.86 -14.10
CA VAL A 252 -13.96 -7.76 -13.58
C VAL A 252 -14.96 -8.38 -12.63
N TRP A 253 -14.96 -7.98 -11.36
CA TRP A 253 -16.07 -8.27 -10.46
C TRP A 253 -17.29 -7.42 -10.88
N PRO A 254 -18.41 -8.05 -11.27
CA PRO A 254 -19.62 -7.32 -11.62
C PRO A 254 -20.43 -7.02 -10.34
N TYR A 255 -21.02 -5.82 -10.34
CA TYR A 255 -22.00 -5.25 -9.39
C TYR A 255 -21.41 -4.63 -8.12
#